data_AF-A0A8S8Z211-F1
#
_entry.id   AF-A0A8S8Z211-F1
#
_cell.length_a   1.000
_cell.length_b   1.000
_cell.length_c   1.000
_cell.angle_alpha   90.00
_cell.angle_beta   90.00
_cell.angle_gamma   90.00
#
_symmetry.space_group_name_H-M   'P 1'
#
loop_
_entity.id
_entity.type
_entity.pdbx_description
1 polymer ?
#
loop_
_entity_poly.entity_id
_entity_poly.type
_entity_poly.pdbx_seq_one_letter_code
_entity_poly.pdbx_strand_id
1 'polypeptide(L)'
;MGANNTVIVVWEDTRGSLIEYVGLIDSSGSMTTEWEDMCAVFYGGNLTSGDYFQGVKPLLEQASITVLETLYALSGQMSYAASHKNCEDGYITGGSGSEGPRNTSLGQNPSDTTGGIRSLEWVMYNNSSLYIPTDWSHNSEMWGPGSTWACLSWRDNSGMTPGNPATTVDHQWNPNATKLVIPVADEGPYGGSGNGHQAQNADDYQSISEAHDACVSAGIIPIAVAGTLSYGPNHPGATTPTYART
;
A
#
# COMPACT_ATOMS: atom_id res chain seq x y z
N MET A 1 30.37 -17.78 -34.98
CA MET A 1 29.43 -17.15 -34.04
C MET A 1 30.22 -16.12 -33.23
N GLY A 2 30.01 -14.81 -33.22
CA GLY A 2 29.23 -13.84 -34.00
C GLY A 2 29.70 -12.49 -33.46
N ALA A 3 30.58 -11.80 -34.18
CA ALA A 3 31.50 -10.77 -33.68
C ALA A 3 30.87 -9.37 -33.46
N ASN A 4 29.56 -9.30 -33.25
CA ASN A 4 28.84 -8.04 -33.09
C ASN A 4 28.12 -8.03 -31.74
N ASN A 5 28.60 -7.18 -30.83
CA ASN A 5 27.87 -6.84 -29.61
C ASN A 5 26.71 -5.91 -30.03
N THR A 6 25.48 -6.38 -29.95
CA THR A 6 24.31 -5.54 -30.12
C THR A 6 24.07 -4.81 -28.80
N VAL A 7 24.24 -3.49 -28.79
CA VAL A 7 23.78 -2.65 -27.69
C VAL A 7 22.31 -2.32 -27.95
N ILE A 8 21.42 -2.83 -27.10
CA ILE A 8 20.01 -2.44 -27.08
C ILE A 8 19.90 -1.33 -26.04
N VAL A 9 19.61 -0.11 -26.47
CA VAL A 9 19.22 0.99 -25.58
C VAL A 9 17.71 1.09 -25.66
N VAL A 10 17.03 0.72 -24.58
CA VAL A 10 15.60 0.96 -24.41
C VAL A 10 15.46 2.31 -23.73
N TRP A 11 14.74 3.24 -24.37
CA TRP A 11 14.23 4.41 -23.69
C TRP A 11 12.77 4.11 -23.36
N GLU A 12 12.48 3.98 -22.08
CA GLU A 12 11.11 3.78 -21.60
C GLU A 12 10.46 5.16 -21.50
N ASP A 13 9.58 5.45 -22.46
CA ASP A 13 8.69 6.60 -22.36
C ASP A 13 7.63 6.27 -21.31
N THR A 14 7.61 7.00 -20.20
CA THR A 14 6.59 6.81 -19.17
C THR A 14 5.24 7.43 -19.58
N ARG A 15 5.19 8.18 -20.69
CA ARG A 15 3.93 8.74 -21.19
C ARG A 15 3.04 7.62 -21.72
N GLY A 16 1.81 7.59 -21.24
CA GLY A 16 0.86 6.50 -21.50
C GLY A 16 1.05 5.29 -20.59
N SER A 17 2.00 5.33 -19.64
CA SER A 17 2.12 4.29 -18.62
C SER A 17 0.92 4.30 -17.69
N LEU A 18 0.54 3.10 -17.24
CA LEU A 18 -0.48 2.86 -16.24
C LEU A 18 0.20 2.39 -14.96
N ILE A 19 0.04 3.13 -13.89
CA ILE A 19 0.52 2.76 -12.55
C ILE A 19 -0.70 2.45 -11.71
N GLU A 20 -0.65 1.36 -10.97
CA GLU A 20 -1.63 1.05 -9.94
C GLU A 20 -0.92 0.95 -8.60
N TYR A 21 -1.39 1.69 -7.60
CA TYR A 21 -0.92 1.53 -6.24
C TYR A 21 -2.05 1.14 -5.28
N VAL A 22 -1.70 0.24 -4.37
CA VAL A 22 -2.51 -0.13 -3.22
C VAL A 22 -1.87 0.49 -1.98
N GLY A 23 -2.56 1.44 -1.37
CA GLY A 23 -2.17 1.98 -0.07
C GLY A 23 -2.72 1.12 1.05
N LEU A 24 -1.88 0.69 1.99
CA LEU A 24 -2.29 -0.03 3.20
C LEU A 24 -2.08 0.90 4.37
N ILE A 25 -3.16 1.44 4.90
CA ILE A 25 -3.11 2.55 5.83
C ILE A 25 -3.40 2.05 7.23
N ASP A 26 -2.45 2.31 8.11
CA ASP A 26 -2.61 2.18 9.54
C ASP A 26 -3.75 3.08 10.02
N SER A 27 -4.76 2.46 10.60
CA SER A 27 -6.00 3.10 11.04
C SER A 27 -6.12 3.12 12.58
N SER A 28 -5.01 2.88 13.27
CA SER A 28 -4.94 2.85 14.72
C SER A 28 -5.12 4.22 15.37
N GLY A 29 -5.25 4.22 16.69
CA GLY A 29 -5.40 5.44 17.48
C GLY A 29 -4.22 6.42 17.41
N SER A 30 -3.03 5.98 16.98
CA SER A 30 -1.84 6.83 16.89
C SER A 30 -1.78 7.62 15.57
N MET A 31 -2.36 7.09 14.49
CA MET A 31 -2.44 7.73 13.19
C MET A 31 -3.57 8.78 13.17
N THR A 32 -3.26 9.99 13.61
CA THR A 32 -4.23 11.09 13.75
C THR A 32 -4.16 12.05 12.55
N THR A 33 -3.42 13.14 12.69
CA THR A 33 -3.18 14.13 11.64
C THR A 33 -2.39 13.56 10.46
N GLU A 34 -1.69 12.45 10.66
CA GLU A 34 -0.99 11.68 9.62
C GLU A 34 -1.95 11.26 8.50
N TRP A 35 -3.22 10.96 8.80
CA TRP A 35 -4.24 10.67 7.79
C TRP A 35 -4.54 11.89 6.90
N GLU A 36 -4.54 13.10 7.46
CA GLU A 36 -4.75 14.33 6.70
C GLU A 36 -3.63 14.54 5.68
N ASP A 37 -2.38 14.37 6.11
CA ASP A 37 -1.19 14.50 5.28
C ASP A 37 -1.13 13.41 4.22
N MET A 38 -1.41 12.16 4.59
CA MET A 38 -1.45 11.04 3.67
C MET A 38 -2.52 11.25 2.58
N CYS A 39 -3.73 11.66 2.94
CA CYS A 39 -4.75 11.96 1.96
C CYS A 39 -4.37 13.15 1.07
N ALA A 40 -3.70 14.18 1.61
CA ALA A 40 -3.12 15.23 0.78
C ALA A 40 -2.05 14.70 -0.18
N VAL A 41 -1.18 13.78 0.25
CA VAL A 41 -0.18 13.15 -0.63
C VAL A 41 -0.84 12.40 -1.78
N PHE A 42 -1.89 11.62 -1.53
CA PHE A 42 -2.54 10.84 -2.59
C PHE A 42 -3.50 11.65 -3.46
N TYR A 43 -4.38 12.44 -2.84
CA TYR A 43 -5.48 13.13 -3.50
C TYR A 43 -5.27 14.63 -3.72
N GLY A 44 -4.25 15.22 -3.09
CA GLY A 44 -4.03 16.66 -3.06
C GLY A 44 -4.82 17.31 -1.93
N GLY A 45 -4.31 18.45 -1.45
CA GLY A 45 -4.91 19.14 -0.31
C GLY A 45 -3.91 19.94 0.51
N ASN A 46 -4.36 20.41 1.66
CA ASN A 46 -3.47 21.06 2.61
C ASN A 46 -2.86 20.02 3.53
N LEU A 47 -1.55 20.07 3.70
CA LEU A 47 -0.85 19.37 4.75
C LEU A 47 -1.15 20.02 6.10
N THR A 48 -0.90 19.28 7.17
CA THR A 48 -1.01 19.72 8.56
C THR A 48 -0.05 20.87 8.87
N SER A 49 1.02 21.03 8.10
CA SER A 49 1.92 22.20 8.13
C SER A 49 1.26 23.50 7.65
N GLY A 50 0.11 23.40 6.96
CA GLY A 50 -0.56 24.49 6.26
C GLY A 50 -0.09 24.69 4.82
N ASP A 51 0.90 23.93 4.36
CA ASP A 51 1.36 23.96 2.97
C ASP A 51 0.39 23.20 2.06
N TYR A 52 0.23 23.70 0.83
CA TYR A 52 -0.57 22.99 -0.18
C TYR A 52 0.29 22.01 -0.96
N PHE A 53 -0.19 20.76 -1.07
CA PHE A 53 0.37 19.76 -1.96
C PHE A 53 -0.64 19.38 -3.04
N GLN A 54 -0.19 19.33 -4.30
CA GLN A 54 -1.07 19.06 -5.44
C GLN A 54 -1.57 17.60 -5.47
N GLY A 55 -0.92 16.69 -4.76
CA GLY A 55 -1.19 15.26 -4.81
C GLY A 55 -0.34 14.55 -5.87
N VAL A 56 0.07 13.32 -5.56
CA VAL A 56 0.89 12.47 -6.45
C VAL A 56 0.12 12.13 -7.72
N LYS A 57 -1.16 11.80 -7.61
CA LYS A 57 -1.98 11.43 -8.77
C LYS A 57 -2.10 12.60 -9.78
N PRO A 58 -2.52 13.81 -9.39
CA PRO A 58 -2.53 14.96 -10.30
C PRO A 58 -1.15 15.31 -10.88
N LEU A 59 -0.07 15.13 -10.12
CA LEU A 59 1.30 15.38 -10.62
C LEU A 59 1.70 14.39 -11.72
N LEU A 60 1.39 13.10 -11.54
CA LEU A 60 1.70 12.06 -12.52
C LEU A 60 0.83 12.17 -13.78
N GLU A 61 -0.44 12.57 -13.62
CA GLU A 61 -1.35 12.79 -14.74
C GLU A 61 -0.89 13.94 -15.66
N GLN A 62 -0.26 15.00 -15.11
CA GLN A 62 0.38 16.04 -15.91
C GLN A 62 1.54 15.52 -16.77
N ALA A 63 2.20 14.45 -16.33
CA ALA A 63 3.23 13.74 -17.09
C ALA A 63 2.65 12.68 -18.04
N SER A 64 1.32 12.68 -18.28
CA SER A 64 0.61 11.68 -19.08
C SER A 64 0.74 10.25 -18.55
N ILE A 65 0.87 10.08 -17.24
CA ILE A 65 0.81 8.78 -16.55
C ILE A 65 -0.58 8.63 -15.96
N THR A 66 -1.28 7.56 -16.29
CA THR A 66 -2.56 7.24 -15.65
C THR A 66 -2.29 6.52 -14.34
N VAL A 67 -2.89 7.01 -13.26
CA VAL A 67 -2.74 6.44 -11.92
C VAL A 67 -4.06 5.82 -11.49
N LEU A 68 -4.00 4.54 -11.15
CA LEU A 68 -5.06 3.77 -10.52
C LEU A 68 -4.73 3.60 -9.04
N GLU A 69 -5.66 3.91 -8.16
CA GLU A 69 -5.41 3.83 -6.73
C GLU A 69 -6.56 3.21 -5.97
N THR A 70 -6.22 2.39 -5.00
CA THR A 70 -7.13 2.00 -3.93
C THR A 70 -6.39 2.12 -2.61
N LEU A 71 -6.97 2.81 -1.65
CA LEU A 71 -6.44 2.88 -0.28
C LEU A 71 -7.28 1.94 0.60
N TYR A 72 -6.62 1.21 1.47
CA TYR A 72 -7.28 0.33 2.42
C TYR A 72 -6.98 0.77 3.85
N ALA A 73 -8.04 1.00 4.63
CA ALA A 73 -7.91 1.13 6.06
C ALA A 73 -7.82 -0.27 6.67
N LEU A 74 -6.67 -0.59 7.27
CA LEU A 74 -6.45 -1.86 7.97
C LEU A 74 -7.49 -2.00 9.10
N SER A 75 -7.94 -3.22 9.38
CA SER A 75 -9.05 -3.54 10.31
C SER A 75 -10.43 -2.92 9.96
N GLY A 76 -10.51 -2.06 8.94
CA GLY A 76 -11.75 -1.37 8.55
C GLY A 76 -12.12 -0.17 9.42
N GLN A 77 -11.22 0.36 10.25
CA GLN A 77 -11.48 1.60 10.97
C GLN A 77 -11.46 2.81 10.01
N MET A 78 -12.58 3.53 9.94
CA MET A 78 -12.82 4.57 8.92
C MET A 78 -13.01 5.97 9.49
N SER A 79 -12.95 6.13 10.80
CA SER A 79 -13.12 7.40 11.51
C SER A 79 -12.26 8.54 10.95
N TYR A 80 -10.99 8.26 10.64
CA TYR A 80 -10.06 9.24 10.09
C TYR A 80 -10.40 9.61 8.65
N ALA A 81 -10.71 8.63 7.80
CA ALA A 81 -11.15 8.87 6.43
C ALA A 81 -12.44 9.70 6.37
N ALA A 82 -13.37 9.48 7.32
CA ALA A 82 -14.65 10.17 7.40
C ALA A 82 -14.58 11.60 7.96
N SER A 83 -13.48 11.98 8.61
CA SER A 83 -13.36 13.25 9.33
C SER A 83 -12.40 14.24 8.69
N HIS A 84 -11.41 13.79 7.91
CA HIS A 84 -10.44 14.66 7.27
C HIS A 84 -10.90 15.12 5.88
N LYS A 85 -10.79 16.43 5.63
CA LYS A 85 -11.26 17.03 4.38
C LYS A 85 -10.55 16.48 3.14
N ASN A 86 -9.24 16.23 3.22
CA ASN A 86 -8.47 15.69 2.09
C ASN A 86 -8.88 14.23 1.75
N CYS A 87 -9.50 13.51 2.68
CA CYS A 87 -9.93 12.13 2.48
C CYS A 87 -11.37 12.01 1.99
N GLU A 88 -12.17 13.08 2.05
CA GLU A 88 -13.63 13.03 1.89
C GLU A 88 -14.06 12.38 0.57
N ASP A 89 -13.48 12.80 -0.55
CA ASP A 89 -13.82 12.26 -1.87
C ASP A 89 -13.44 10.77 -1.96
N GLY A 90 -12.24 10.41 -1.51
CA GLY A 90 -11.77 9.03 -1.47
C GLY A 90 -12.65 8.14 -0.58
N TYR A 91 -13.06 8.65 0.58
CA TYR A 91 -13.97 7.96 1.51
C TYR A 91 -15.34 7.71 0.88
N ILE A 92 -15.92 8.71 0.21
CA ILE A 92 -17.21 8.57 -0.48
C ILE A 92 -17.09 7.55 -1.63
N THR A 93 -16.08 7.69 -2.49
CA THR A 93 -15.81 6.77 -3.61
C THR A 93 -15.61 5.33 -3.15
N GLY A 94 -14.96 5.14 -2.00
CA GLY A 94 -14.72 3.84 -1.39
C GLY A 94 -15.93 3.23 -0.68
N GLY A 95 -17.11 3.83 -0.80
CA GLY A 95 -18.35 3.30 -0.24
C GLY A 95 -18.61 3.75 1.20
N SER A 96 -18.00 4.84 1.65
CA SER A 96 -18.26 5.47 2.96
C SER A 96 -18.14 4.48 4.14
N GLY A 97 -17.08 3.67 4.12
CA GLY A 97 -16.78 2.67 5.14
C GLY A 97 -17.65 1.41 5.11
N SER A 98 -18.50 1.24 4.10
CA SER A 98 -19.36 0.05 3.96
C SER A 98 -18.84 -1.00 2.98
N GLU A 99 -17.77 -0.70 2.24
CA GLU A 99 -17.24 -1.60 1.21
C GLU A 99 -15.79 -2.00 1.47
N GLY A 100 -15.51 -3.30 1.27
CA GLY A 100 -14.16 -3.86 1.20
C GLY A 100 -13.59 -3.85 -0.22
N PRO A 101 -12.65 -4.75 -0.56
CA PRO A 101 -12.08 -4.85 -1.92
C PRO A 101 -13.13 -4.96 -3.03
N ARG A 102 -12.82 -4.37 -4.21
CA ARG A 102 -13.70 -4.42 -5.39
C ARG A 102 -13.74 -5.82 -5.99
N ASN A 103 -14.84 -6.15 -6.65
CA ASN A 103 -14.97 -7.39 -7.45
C ASN A 103 -14.34 -7.29 -8.85
N THR A 104 -13.90 -6.10 -9.27
CA THR A 104 -13.30 -5.84 -10.57
C THR A 104 -12.08 -4.94 -10.41
N SER A 105 -11.09 -5.10 -11.28
CA SER A 105 -9.94 -4.20 -11.30
C SER A 105 -10.29 -2.79 -11.76
N LEU A 106 -9.47 -1.81 -11.39
CA LEU A 106 -9.56 -0.45 -11.92
C LEU A 106 -9.17 -0.41 -13.40
N GLY A 107 -9.48 0.69 -14.09
CA GLY A 107 -9.20 0.88 -15.50
C GLY A 107 -10.17 0.16 -16.44
N GLN A 108 -11.40 -0.15 -15.99
CA GLN A 108 -12.45 -0.70 -16.86
C GLN A 108 -12.86 0.28 -17.97
N ASN A 109 -12.67 1.58 -17.72
CA ASN A 109 -12.88 2.67 -18.66
C ASN A 109 -11.99 3.88 -18.26
N PRO A 110 -11.86 4.91 -19.11
CA PRO A 110 -10.95 6.03 -18.83
C PRO A 110 -11.25 6.84 -17.56
N SER A 111 -12.47 6.79 -17.01
CA SER A 111 -12.84 7.47 -15.75
C SER A 111 -12.74 6.56 -14.52
N ASP A 112 -12.55 5.26 -14.69
CA ASP A 112 -12.44 4.28 -13.60
C ASP A 112 -11.00 4.24 -13.07
N THR A 113 -10.54 5.36 -12.54
CA THR A 113 -9.17 5.49 -12.05
C THR A 113 -9.06 5.40 -10.53
N THR A 114 -10.16 5.42 -9.79
CA THR A 114 -10.13 5.41 -8.32
C THR A 114 -11.01 4.33 -7.70
N GLY A 115 -10.43 3.57 -6.77
CA GLY A 115 -11.14 2.64 -5.91
C GLY A 115 -11.61 3.26 -4.59
N GLY A 116 -11.14 4.47 -4.28
CA GLY A 116 -11.38 5.17 -3.02
C GLY A 116 -10.70 4.51 -1.81
N ILE A 117 -11.16 4.89 -0.62
CA ILE A 117 -10.72 4.35 0.68
C ILE A 117 -11.70 3.25 1.11
N ARG A 118 -11.23 2.01 1.18
CA ARG A 118 -12.03 0.79 1.43
C ARG A 118 -11.57 0.05 2.68
N SER A 119 -12.44 -0.76 3.28
CA SER A 119 -12.04 -1.56 4.45
C SER A 119 -11.18 -2.74 4.03
N LEU A 120 -10.22 -3.10 4.88
CA LEU A 120 -9.46 -4.34 4.74
C LEU A 120 -9.52 -5.11 6.05
N GLU A 121 -10.28 -6.21 6.03
CA GLU A 121 -10.52 -7.07 7.20
C GLU A 121 -9.88 -8.45 7.05
N TRP A 122 -9.29 -8.75 5.89
CA TRP A 122 -8.66 -10.04 5.61
C TRP A 122 -7.26 -9.81 5.07
N VAL A 123 -6.28 -10.42 5.71
CA VAL A 123 -4.86 -10.32 5.36
C VAL A 123 -4.23 -11.70 5.29
N MET A 124 -2.95 -11.78 4.97
CA MET A 124 -2.22 -13.04 4.88
C MET A 124 -1.07 -13.06 5.89
N TYR A 125 -1.04 -14.08 6.73
CA TYR A 125 0.06 -14.31 7.66
C TYR A 125 0.31 -15.81 7.83
N ASN A 126 1.58 -16.22 7.85
CA ASN A 126 1.98 -17.61 8.03
C ASN A 126 1.28 -18.55 7.03
N ASN A 127 1.28 -18.12 5.76
CA ASN A 127 0.69 -18.84 4.64
C ASN A 127 -0.82 -19.15 4.80
N SER A 128 -1.53 -18.38 5.63
CA SER A 128 -2.95 -18.54 5.91
C SER A 128 -3.68 -17.21 5.87
N SER A 129 -4.95 -17.26 5.47
CA SER A 129 -5.86 -16.11 5.57
C SER A 129 -6.13 -15.79 7.05
N LEU A 130 -5.98 -14.53 7.42
CA LEU A 130 -6.17 -14.00 8.76
C LEU A 130 -7.24 -12.92 8.73
N TYR A 131 -8.32 -13.11 9.50
CA TYR A 131 -9.31 -12.06 9.74
C TYR A 131 -8.79 -11.09 10.80
N ILE A 132 -8.80 -9.80 10.48
CA ILE A 132 -8.38 -8.71 11.36
C ILE A 132 -9.63 -7.88 11.75
N PRO A 133 -10.23 -8.13 12.92
CA PRO A 133 -11.43 -7.41 13.35
C PRO A 133 -11.13 -5.93 13.56
N THR A 134 -12.14 -5.08 13.34
CA THR A 134 -12.02 -3.63 13.56
C THR A 134 -11.59 -3.30 14.98
N ASP A 135 -10.50 -2.54 15.08
CA ASP A 135 -10.02 -1.98 16.32
C ASP A 135 -9.43 -0.58 16.11
N TRP A 136 -8.59 -0.14 17.05
CA TRP A 136 -7.82 1.11 16.99
C TRP A 136 -6.37 0.85 17.44
N SER A 137 -5.88 -0.38 17.24
CA SER A 137 -4.64 -0.87 17.83
C SER A 137 -4.08 -1.99 16.94
N HIS A 138 -3.74 -3.14 17.53
CA HIS A 138 -3.00 -4.22 16.93
C HIS A 138 -3.48 -4.65 15.54
N ASN A 139 -4.79 -4.81 15.30
CA ASN A 139 -5.27 -5.24 13.98
C ASN A 139 -5.16 -4.12 12.93
N SER A 140 -5.31 -2.87 13.36
CA SER A 140 -5.22 -1.66 12.53
C SER A 140 -3.80 -1.33 12.08
N GLU A 141 -2.79 -1.96 12.68
CA GLU A 141 -1.37 -1.73 12.40
C GLU A 141 -0.75 -2.89 11.57
N MET A 142 -1.54 -3.89 11.13
CA MET A 142 -1.05 -5.09 10.43
C MET A 142 -0.67 -4.86 8.95
N TRP A 143 0.18 -3.87 8.68
CA TRP A 143 0.59 -3.53 7.32
C TRP A 143 1.50 -4.57 6.67
N GLY A 144 2.23 -5.36 7.44
CA GLY A 144 3.02 -6.50 6.95
C GLY A 144 2.12 -7.57 6.34
N PRO A 145 1.21 -8.19 7.12
CA PRO A 145 0.21 -9.13 6.60
C PRO A 145 -0.65 -8.57 5.47
N GLY A 146 -1.01 -7.27 5.55
CA GLY A 146 -1.74 -6.59 4.47
C GLY A 146 -0.93 -6.51 3.17
N SER A 147 0.38 -6.30 3.26
CA SER A 147 1.28 -6.26 2.09
C SER A 147 1.41 -7.64 1.45
N THR A 148 1.56 -8.68 2.26
CA THR A 148 1.52 -10.08 1.80
C THR A 148 0.22 -10.38 1.05
N TRP A 149 -0.93 -9.97 1.62
CA TRP A 149 -2.24 -10.12 0.97
C TRP A 149 -2.31 -9.41 -0.39
N ALA A 150 -1.90 -8.14 -0.46
CA ALA A 150 -1.95 -7.38 -1.70
C ALA A 150 -1.07 -8.00 -2.80
N CYS A 151 0.08 -8.57 -2.42
CA CYS A 151 0.97 -9.20 -3.38
C CYS A 151 0.48 -10.59 -3.82
N LEU A 152 -0.06 -11.39 -2.90
CA LEU A 152 -0.64 -12.70 -3.22
C LEU A 152 -1.95 -12.61 -4.01
N SER A 153 -2.69 -11.50 -3.91
CA SER A 153 -3.88 -11.28 -4.75
C SER A 153 -3.55 -11.12 -6.24
N TRP A 154 -2.33 -10.69 -6.57
CA TRP A 154 -1.84 -10.68 -7.95
C TRP A 154 -1.19 -11.99 -8.36
N ARG A 155 -0.32 -12.53 -7.51
CA ARG A 155 0.35 -13.80 -7.77
C ARG A 155 0.44 -14.67 -6.53
N ASP A 156 -0.24 -15.80 -6.56
CA ASP A 156 -0.27 -16.72 -5.42
C ASP A 156 1.00 -17.58 -5.30
N ASN A 157 1.09 -18.36 -4.21
CA ASN A 157 2.22 -19.25 -3.93
C ASN A 157 2.34 -20.44 -4.89
N SER A 158 1.33 -20.70 -5.73
CA SER A 158 1.41 -21.67 -6.84
C SER A 158 1.93 -21.03 -8.13
N GLY A 159 2.19 -19.72 -8.11
CA GLY A 159 2.69 -18.94 -9.23
C GLY A 159 1.62 -18.51 -10.23
N MET A 160 0.32 -18.63 -9.88
CA MET A 160 -0.79 -18.23 -10.74
C MET A 160 -0.98 -16.72 -10.76
N THR A 161 -1.36 -16.16 -11.92
CA THR A 161 -1.62 -14.72 -12.10
C THR A 161 -2.85 -14.50 -13.00
N PRO A 162 -3.92 -13.81 -12.56
CA PRO A 162 -4.15 -13.35 -11.18
C PRO A 162 -4.10 -14.50 -10.16
N GLY A 163 -3.75 -14.20 -8.91
CA GLY A 163 -3.74 -15.18 -7.83
C GLY A 163 -5.13 -15.78 -7.63
N ASN A 164 -5.19 -17.05 -7.24
CA ASN A 164 -6.47 -17.75 -7.02
C ASN A 164 -6.66 -17.97 -5.53
N PRO A 165 -7.71 -17.38 -4.95
CA PRO A 165 -7.53 -16.19 -4.15
C PRO A 165 -6.91 -16.54 -2.79
N ALA A 166 -6.01 -15.68 -2.33
CA ALA A 166 -5.34 -15.79 -1.05
C ALA A 166 -6.36 -15.72 0.10
N THR A 167 -7.41 -14.90 -0.08
CA THR A 167 -8.54 -14.78 0.83
C THR A 167 -9.87 -14.91 0.07
N THR A 168 -11.01 -14.71 0.73
CA THR A 168 -12.30 -14.62 0.03
C THR A 168 -12.55 -13.24 -0.61
N VAL A 169 -11.71 -12.25 -0.31
CA VAL A 169 -11.86 -10.84 -0.74
C VAL A 169 -10.50 -10.27 -1.14
N ASP A 170 -10.08 -10.57 -2.35
CA ASP A 170 -8.75 -10.20 -2.86
C ASP A 170 -8.79 -8.93 -3.72
N HIS A 171 -7.74 -8.11 -3.63
CA HIS A 171 -7.60 -6.95 -4.51
C HIS A 171 -7.46 -7.39 -5.96
N GLN A 172 -8.31 -6.83 -6.81
CA GLN A 172 -8.32 -7.10 -8.25
C GLN A 172 -7.38 -6.12 -8.95
N TRP A 173 -6.14 -6.54 -9.18
CA TRP A 173 -5.17 -5.71 -9.88
C TRP A 173 -5.49 -5.58 -11.38
N ASN A 174 -5.22 -4.41 -11.95
CA ASN A 174 -5.18 -4.19 -13.37
C ASN A 174 -3.97 -4.94 -13.99
N PRO A 175 -4.18 -5.84 -14.96
CA PRO A 175 -3.10 -6.63 -15.53
C PRO A 175 -2.08 -5.81 -16.34
N ASN A 176 -2.46 -4.62 -16.81
CA ASN A 176 -1.63 -3.76 -17.63
C ASN A 176 -0.86 -2.69 -16.83
N ALA A 177 -1.15 -2.55 -15.54
CA ALA A 177 -0.51 -1.56 -14.69
C ALA A 177 0.82 -2.06 -14.10
N THR A 178 1.79 -1.16 -13.95
CA THR A 178 2.90 -1.32 -13.00
C THR A 178 2.33 -1.21 -11.60
N LYS A 179 2.68 -2.16 -10.72
CA LYS A 179 1.99 -2.37 -9.44
C LYS A 179 2.86 -1.98 -8.26
N LEU A 180 2.32 -1.15 -7.38
CA LEU A 180 2.99 -0.69 -6.16
C LEU A 180 2.13 -1.02 -4.95
N VAL A 181 2.78 -1.43 -3.85
CA VAL A 181 2.12 -1.54 -2.54
C VAL A 181 2.79 -0.53 -1.60
N ILE A 182 1.99 0.34 -1.00
CA ILE A 182 2.45 1.46 -0.19
C ILE A 182 1.87 1.33 1.22
N PRO A 183 2.51 0.55 2.11
CA PRO A 183 2.12 0.55 3.51
C PRO A 183 2.53 1.87 4.16
N VAL A 184 1.59 2.48 4.89
CA VAL A 184 1.78 3.72 5.65
C VAL A 184 1.41 3.45 7.10
N ALA A 185 2.39 3.53 8.00
CA ALA A 185 2.19 3.26 9.42
C ALA A 185 3.21 4.02 10.27
N ASP A 186 2.87 4.29 11.53
CA ASP A 186 3.82 4.79 12.53
C ASP A 186 4.37 3.68 13.45
N GLU A 187 3.86 2.47 13.28
CA GLU A 187 4.17 1.31 14.11
C GLU A 187 4.74 0.10 13.32
N GLY A 188 5.13 -0.94 14.06
CA GLY A 188 5.63 -2.21 13.52
C GLY A 188 4.61 -2.97 12.63
N PRO A 189 5.10 -3.81 11.70
CA PRO A 189 4.31 -4.49 10.66
C PRO A 189 3.31 -5.52 11.13
N TYR A 190 3.52 -6.12 12.30
CA TYR A 190 2.62 -7.13 12.86
C TYR A 190 1.84 -6.56 14.04
N GLY A 191 1.12 -5.48 13.77
CA GLY A 191 0.20 -4.90 14.73
C GLY A 191 0.88 -4.10 15.84
N GLY A 192 1.95 -3.40 15.45
CA GLY A 192 2.77 -2.55 16.30
C GLY A 192 3.52 -3.24 17.42
N SER A 193 4.49 -2.52 17.98
CA SER A 193 5.06 -2.94 19.25
C SER A 193 4.54 -1.95 20.28
N GLY A 194 3.75 -2.42 21.25
CA GLY A 194 2.99 -1.59 22.20
C GLY A 194 3.80 -0.66 23.13
N ASN A 195 5.03 -0.28 22.76
CA ASN A 195 5.88 0.70 23.41
C ASN A 195 6.54 1.70 22.40
N GLY A 196 6.01 1.87 21.19
CA GLY A 196 6.52 2.84 20.21
C GLY A 196 7.86 2.45 19.59
N HIS A 197 8.11 1.14 19.45
CA HIS A 197 9.31 0.64 18.77
C HIS A 197 8.96 0.11 17.37
N GLN A 198 9.65 0.59 16.34
CA GLN A 198 9.58 0.00 15.00
C GLN A 198 10.05 -1.47 15.06
N ALA A 199 9.31 -2.38 14.40
CA ALA A 199 9.61 -3.81 14.17
C ALA A 199 10.66 -4.45 15.10
N GLN A 200 10.25 -5.08 16.21
CA GLN A 200 11.21 -5.70 17.15
C GLN A 200 10.88 -7.15 17.52
N ASN A 201 9.68 -7.64 17.19
CA ASN A 201 9.25 -8.98 17.57
C ASN A 201 9.43 -9.97 16.42
N ALA A 202 9.44 -11.27 16.75
CA ALA A 202 9.61 -12.33 15.76
C ALA A 202 8.53 -12.26 14.65
N ASP A 203 7.29 -11.94 15.03
CA ASP A 203 6.18 -11.80 14.08
C ASP A 203 6.34 -10.58 13.16
N ASP A 204 7.01 -9.51 13.62
CA ASP A 204 7.31 -8.36 12.77
C ASP A 204 8.30 -8.74 11.66
N TYR A 205 9.39 -9.42 12.03
CA TYR A 205 10.40 -9.88 11.07
C TYR A 205 9.83 -10.91 10.11
N GLN A 206 8.98 -11.81 10.61
CA GLN A 206 8.29 -12.80 9.79
C GLN A 206 7.38 -12.11 8.76
N SER A 207 6.50 -11.21 9.21
CA SER A 207 5.56 -10.53 8.31
C SER A 207 6.25 -9.67 7.25
N ILE A 208 7.37 -9.01 7.57
CA ILE A 208 8.21 -8.31 6.57
C ILE A 208 8.76 -9.29 5.54
N SER A 209 9.27 -10.44 5.99
CA SER A 209 9.87 -11.44 5.09
C SER A 209 8.82 -12.04 4.16
N GLU A 210 7.64 -12.37 4.69
CA GLU A 210 6.51 -12.86 3.90
C GLU A 210 6.05 -11.82 2.87
N ALA A 211 5.92 -10.56 3.26
CA ALA A 211 5.52 -9.48 2.36
C ALA A 211 6.57 -9.27 1.25
N HIS A 212 7.85 -9.21 1.62
CA HIS A 212 8.96 -9.09 0.68
C HIS A 212 8.93 -10.22 -0.36
N ASP A 213 8.88 -11.48 0.09
CA ASP A 213 8.96 -12.64 -0.80
C ASP A 213 7.72 -12.73 -1.72
N ALA A 214 6.54 -12.42 -1.18
CA ALA A 214 5.31 -12.34 -1.97
C ALA A 214 5.41 -11.26 -3.06
N CYS A 215 5.84 -10.04 -2.71
CA CYS A 215 5.90 -8.93 -3.65
C CYS A 215 6.99 -9.11 -4.71
N VAL A 216 8.18 -9.61 -4.33
CA VAL A 216 9.24 -9.97 -5.29
C VAL A 216 8.73 -11.04 -6.26
N SER A 217 8.07 -12.09 -5.75
CA SER A 217 7.51 -13.14 -6.60
C SER A 217 6.42 -12.62 -7.53
N ALA A 218 5.59 -11.68 -7.05
CA ALA A 218 4.52 -11.07 -7.81
C ALA A 218 4.99 -10.00 -8.81
N GLY A 219 6.24 -9.52 -8.70
CA GLY A 219 6.73 -8.39 -9.48
C GLY A 219 6.06 -7.06 -9.09
N ILE A 220 5.68 -6.94 -7.82
CA ILE A 220 5.05 -5.74 -7.23
C ILE A 220 6.11 -4.99 -6.42
N ILE A 221 6.15 -3.67 -6.55
CA ILE A 221 7.15 -2.82 -5.91
C ILE A 221 6.63 -2.33 -4.55
N PRO A 222 7.19 -2.76 -3.41
CA PRO A 222 6.82 -2.21 -2.11
C PRO A 222 7.51 -0.86 -1.87
N ILE A 223 6.75 0.12 -1.38
CA ILE A 223 7.25 1.44 -0.96
C ILE A 223 6.72 1.71 0.45
N ALA A 224 7.46 1.27 1.46
CA ALA A 224 7.07 1.50 2.85
C ALA A 224 7.30 2.96 3.27
N VAL A 225 6.27 3.57 3.86
CA VAL A 225 6.31 4.94 4.39
C VAL A 225 6.08 4.86 5.89
N ALA A 226 7.09 5.26 6.66
CA ALA A 226 6.98 5.32 8.12
C ALA A 226 6.62 6.75 8.57
N GLY A 227 5.50 6.91 9.27
CA GLY A 227 5.22 8.10 10.06
C GLY A 227 6.06 8.03 11.33
N THR A 228 6.99 8.93 11.57
CA THR A 228 7.73 8.92 12.84
C THR A 228 8.03 10.33 13.31
N LEU A 229 7.74 10.60 14.58
CA LEU A 229 8.22 11.78 15.31
C LEU A 229 9.55 11.52 16.03
N SER A 230 10.06 10.28 16.00
CA SER A 230 11.21 9.84 16.77
C SER A 230 11.70 8.49 16.23
N TYR A 231 12.79 8.51 15.48
CA TYR A 231 13.58 7.36 15.05
C TYR A 231 12.96 6.49 13.93
N GLY A 232 13.45 6.69 12.71
CA GLY A 232 13.31 5.75 11.59
C GLY A 232 14.54 4.85 11.40
N PRO A 233 14.58 3.99 10.36
CA PRO A 233 15.73 3.12 10.02
C PRO A 233 17.03 3.88 9.70
N ASN A 234 16.97 5.22 9.66
CA ASN A 234 18.11 6.12 9.50
C ASN A 234 18.58 6.73 10.82
N HIS A 235 18.48 6.02 11.94
CA HIS A 235 19.20 6.46 13.14
C HIS A 235 20.68 6.12 13.03
N PRO A 236 21.61 7.06 13.29
CA PRO A 236 23.06 6.81 13.25
C PRO A 236 23.58 5.74 14.24
N GLY A 237 22.68 5.10 15.01
CA GLY A 237 22.98 4.01 15.95
C GLY A 237 22.29 2.68 15.64
N ALA A 238 21.44 2.60 14.60
CA ALA A 238 20.89 1.33 14.14
C ALA A 238 21.85 0.74 13.10
N THR A 239 22.44 -0.40 13.40
CA THR A 239 23.23 -1.17 12.44
C THR A 239 22.41 -1.39 11.18
N THR A 240 22.92 -0.88 10.06
CA THR A 240 22.34 -1.01 8.72
C THR A 240 21.95 -2.47 8.46
N PRO A 241 20.67 -2.83 8.28
CA PRO A 241 20.32 -4.13 7.75
C PRO A 241 20.79 -4.14 6.29
N THR A 242 21.76 -5.00 5.99
CA THR A 242 22.38 -5.18 4.67
C THR A 242 21.46 -5.80 3.60
N TYR A 243 20.14 -5.62 3.67
CA TYR A 243 19.18 -6.23 2.75
C TYR A 243 18.53 -5.24 1.77
N ALA A 244 19.25 -4.18 1.42
CA ALA A 244 19.03 -3.43 0.19
C ALA A 244 20.22 -3.66 -0.75
N ARG A 245 20.27 -4.84 -1.38
CA ARG A 245 20.98 -5.01 -2.64
C ARG A 245 19.96 -5.38 -3.70
N THR A 246 19.68 -4.39 -4.54
CA THR A 246 19.10 -4.50 -5.88
C THR A 246 19.74 -5.63 -6.69
#